data_AF-A0A924YGR2-F1
#
_entry.id   AF-A0A924YGR2-F1
#
_cell.length_a   1.000
_cell.length_b   1.000
_cell.length_c   1.000
_cell.angle_alpha   90.00
_cell.angle_beta   90.00
_cell.angle_gamma   90.00
#
_symmetry.space_group_name_H-M   'P 1'
#
loop_
_entity.id
_entity.type
_entity.pdbx_description
1 polymer ?
#
loop_
_entity_poly.entity_id
_entity_poly.type
_entity_poly.pdbx_seq_one_letter_code
_entity_poly.pdbx_strand_id
1 'polypeptide(L)' 'MMQTDQMVQDGRADFDFFIGRWRGLNRRLKARLKGSTEWEEFEGLSVVQKILNGLGNIDEVIFDRPTGPTY' A
#
# COMPACT_ATOMS: atom_id res chain seq x y z
N MET A 1 11.49 -36.24 -22.79
CA MET A 1 11.07 -35.96 -21.39
C MET A 1 10.73 -34.49 -21.32
N MET A 2 9.47 -34.15 -21.04
CA MET A 2 9.09 -32.75 -20.75
C MET A 2 9.48 -32.48 -19.31
N GLN A 3 10.47 -31.61 -19.12
CA GLN A 3 10.84 -31.11 -17.80
C GLN A 3 9.75 -30.10 -17.44
N THR A 4 8.86 -30.47 -16.53
CA THR A 4 7.91 -29.52 -15.95
C THR A 4 8.73 -28.50 -15.18
N ASP A 5 8.71 -27.26 -15.67
CA ASP A 5 9.30 -26.12 -14.98
C ASP A 5 8.59 -26.02 -13.63
N GLN A 6 9.27 -26.47 -12.59
CA GLN A 6 8.73 -26.44 -11.24
C GLN A 6 8.70 -24.95 -10.89
N MET A 7 7.50 -24.34 -10.85
CA MET A 7 7.34 -22.96 -10.43
C MET A 7 8.12 -22.76 -9.14
N VAL A 8 9.22 -22.02 -9.22
CA VAL A 8 10.06 -21.71 -8.07
C VAL A 8 9.20 -20.83 -7.17
N GLN A 9 8.67 -21.41 -6.09
CA GLN A 9 7.93 -20.70 -5.05
C GLN A 9 8.93 -19.95 -4.16
N ASP A 10 9.54 -18.90 -4.71
CA ASP A 10 10.53 -18.04 -4.02
C ASP A 10 9.91 -16.81 -3.32
N GLY A 11 8.57 -16.77 -3.24
CA GLY A 11 7.81 -15.73 -2.55
C GLY A 11 7.57 -14.45 -3.36
N ARG A 12 8.12 -14.31 -4.57
CA ARG A 12 7.96 -13.10 -5.40
C ARG A 12 6.54 -12.85 -5.92
N ALA A 13 5.66 -13.83 -5.79
CA ALA A 13 4.25 -13.75 -6.18
C ALA A 13 3.28 -13.69 -4.97
N ASP A 14 3.78 -13.84 -3.75
CA ASP A 14 2.93 -13.98 -2.54
C ASP A 14 2.08 -12.74 -2.27
N PHE A 15 2.46 -11.58 -2.83
CA PHE A 15 1.78 -10.29 -2.67
C PHE A 15 1.15 -9.78 -3.97
N ASP A 16 0.96 -10.62 -4.98
CA ASP A 16 0.38 -10.19 -6.26
C ASP A 16 -1.05 -9.66 -6.11
N PHE A 17 -1.76 -10.06 -5.06
CA PHE A 17 -3.07 -9.51 -4.70
C PHE A 17 -3.05 -8.00 -4.39
N PHE A 18 -1.88 -7.44 -4.05
CA PHE A 18 -1.74 -6.03 -3.68
C PHE A 18 -1.31 -5.14 -4.86
N ILE A 19 -0.81 -5.72 -5.95
CA ILE A 19 -0.36 -4.98 -7.14
C ILE A 19 -1.56 -4.33 -7.84
N GLY A 20 -1.47 -3.04 -8.14
CA GLY A 20 -2.52 -2.30 -8.84
C GLY A 20 -2.75 -0.90 -8.31
N ARG A 21 -3.95 -0.37 -8.59
CA ARG A 21 -4.38 0.97 -8.18
C ARG A 21 -5.52 0.85 -7.20
N TRP A 22 -5.41 1.55 -6.08
CA TRP A 22 -6.38 1.48 -5.00
C TRP A 22 -6.89 2.86 -4.62
N ARG A 23 -8.17 2.95 -4.25
CA ARG A 23 -8.75 4.10 -3.56
C ARG A 23 -9.11 3.65 -2.14
N GLY A 24 -8.51 4.30 -1.14
CA GLY A 24 -8.74 3.99 0.26
C GLY A 24 -9.37 5.17 1.00
N LEU A 25 -10.33 4.88 1.89
CA LEU A 25 -10.78 5.83 2.90
C LEU A 25 -9.93 5.65 4.15
N ASN A 26 -9.19 6.70 4.51
CA ASN A 26 -8.26 6.72 5.63
C ASN A 26 -8.86 7.51 6.79
N ARG A 27 -8.41 7.19 8.00
CA ARG A 27 -8.70 7.98 9.20
C ARG A 27 -7.43 8.25 9.99
N ARG A 28 -7.28 9.48 10.49
CA ARG A 28 -6.17 9.90 11.35
C ARG A 28 -6.70 10.57 12.61
N LEU A 29 -6.09 10.27 13.76
CA LEU A 29 -6.37 11.04 14.99
C LEU A 29 -5.96 12.50 14.81
N LYS A 30 -6.87 13.44 15.10
CA LYS A 30 -6.60 14.88 15.00
C LYS A 30 -5.47 15.32 15.93
N ALA A 31 -5.34 14.69 17.10
CA ALA A 31 -4.23 14.92 18.02
C ALA A 31 -3.69 13.61 18.60
N ARG A 32 -2.41 13.33 18.39
CA ARG A 32 -1.75 12.11 18.90
C ARG A 32 -1.25 12.34 20.33
N LEU A 33 -1.29 11.29 21.15
CA LEU A 33 -0.76 11.28 22.53
C LEU A 33 -1.39 12.33 23.48
N LYS A 34 -2.61 12.78 23.18
CA LYS A 34 -3.38 13.74 24.00
C LYS A 34 -4.69 13.16 24.55
N GLY A 35 -4.84 11.83 24.52
CA GLY A 35 -6.12 11.17 24.86
C GLY A 35 -7.25 11.50 23.87
N SER A 36 -6.93 12.01 22.67
CA SER A 36 -7.94 12.36 21.66
C SER A 36 -8.59 11.11 21.09
N THR A 37 -9.91 11.20 20.90
CA THR A 37 -10.74 10.20 20.22
C THR A 37 -11.32 10.73 18.90
N GLU A 38 -10.95 11.97 18.52
CA GLU A 38 -11.44 12.59 17.30
C GLU A 38 -10.62 12.16 16.08
N TRP A 39 -11.33 11.74 15.05
CA TRP A 39 -10.76 11.30 13.78
C TRP A 39 -11.06 12.32 12.67
N GLU A 40 -10.09 12.51 11.79
CA GLU A 40 -10.24 13.13 10.48
C GLU A 40 -10.27 12.00 9.44
N GLU A 41 -11.28 11.99 8.57
CA GLU A 41 -11.40 11.06 7.45
C GLU A 41 -11.01 11.74 6.14
N PHE A 42 -10.35 11.00 5.26
CA PHE A 42 -9.85 11.51 3.98
C PHE A 42 -9.54 10.38 2.99
N GLU A 43 -9.62 10.68 1.70
CA GLU A 43 -9.28 9.72 0.66
C GLU A 43 -7.78 9.64 0.40
N GLY A 44 -7.33 8.49 -0.08
CA GLY A 44 -5.99 8.30 -0.62
C GLY A 44 -6.04 7.46 -1.90
N LEU A 45 -5.17 7.80 -2.84
CA LEU A 45 -4.93 7.01 -4.05
C LEU A 45 -3.56 6.36 -3.94
N SER A 46 -3.52 5.05 -4.08
CA SER A 46 -2.31 4.22 -4.02
C SER A 46 -2.02 3.58 -5.38
N VAL A 47 -0.74 3.50 -5.73
CA VAL A 47 -0.23 2.74 -6.86
C VAL A 47 0.85 1.79 -6.36
N VAL A 48 0.55 0.50 -6.40
CA VAL A 48 1.47 -0.56 -5.96
C VAL A 48 2.03 -1.26 -7.19
N GLN A 49 3.35 -1.32 -7.29
CA GLN A 49 4.05 -1.94 -8.42
C GLN A 49 5.22 -2.80 -7.95
N LYS A 50 5.56 -3.82 -8.75
CA LYS A 50 6.77 -4.60 -8.56
C LYS A 50 8.00 -3.79 -8.96
N ILE A 51 9.09 -3.97 -8.23
CA ILE A 51 10.40 -3.39 -8.49
C ILE A 51 11.45 -4.50 -8.52
N LEU A 52 12.67 -4.17 -8.97
CA LEU A 52 13.83 -5.08 -8.96
C LEU A 52 13.52 -6.46 -9.56
N ASN A 53 12.87 -6.50 -10.73
CA ASN A 53 12.43 -7.73 -11.40
C ASN A 53 11.58 -8.66 -10.50
N GLY A 54 10.73 -8.08 -9.65
CA GLY A 54 9.83 -8.81 -8.76
C GLY A 54 10.43 -9.18 -7.41
N LEU A 55 11.65 -8.72 -7.09
CA LEU A 55 12.27 -8.93 -5.77
C LEU A 55 11.73 -7.98 -4.68
N GLY A 56 10.93 -6.99 -5.05
CA GLY A 56 10.26 -6.12 -4.10
C GLY A 56 9.02 -5.48 -4.69
N ASN A 57 8.25 -4.85 -3.82
CA ASN A 57 7.10 -4.02 -4.17
C ASN A 57 7.31 -2.61 -3.62
N ILE A 58 6.82 -1.60 -4.33
CA ILE A 58 6.72 -0.23 -3.84
C ILE A 58 5.26 0.22 -3.91
N ASP A 59 4.82 0.96 -2.90
CA ASP A 59 3.51 1.61 -2.84
C ASP A 59 3.72 3.13 -2.77
N GLU A 60 3.19 3.83 -3.76
CA GLU A 60 3.16 5.28 -3.79
C GLU A 60 1.74 5.77 -3.50
N VAL A 61 1.59 6.54 -2.42
CA VAL A 61 0.28 7.01 -1.95
C VAL A 61 0.21 8.53 -1.94
N ILE A 62 -0.87 9.07 -2.51
CA ILE A 62 -1.23 10.48 -2.41
C ILE A 62 -2.49 10.58 -1.55
N PHE A 63 -2.42 11.33 -0.46
CA PHE A 63 -3.56 11.60 0.42
C PHE A 63 -4.15 12.97 0.14
N ASP A 64 -5.45 13.01 -0.12
CA ASP A 64 -6.20 14.26 -0.26
C ASP A 64 -6.72 14.69 1.12
N ARG A 65 -5.85 15.34 1.89
CA ARG A 65 -6.18 15.78 3.25
C ARG A 65 -6.55 17.26 3.30
N PRO A 66 -7.75 17.62 3.78
CA PRO A 66 -8.17 19.02 3.90
C PRO A 66 -7.24 19.86 4.79
N THR A 67 -6.63 19.23 5.80
CA THR A 67 -5.74 19.89 6.76
C THR A 67 -4.28 19.97 6.31
N GLY A 68 -3.96 19.61 5.06
CA GLY A 68 -2.62 19.70 4.49
C GLY A 68 -1.70 18.52 4.82
N PRO A 69 -0.45 18.54 4.30
CA PRO A 69 0.47 17.42 4.42
C PRO A 69 0.87 17.15 5.88
N THR A 70 1.13 15.89 6.19
CA THR A 70 1.84 15.49 7.41
C THR A 70 3.20 14.95 7.03
N TYR A 71 4.23 15.45 7.70
CA TYR A 71 5.54 14.81 7.82
C TYR A 71 5.47 13.63 8.80
#